data_AF-A0A317JRF3-F1
#
_entry.id   AF-A0A317JRF3-F1
#
_cell.length_a   1.000
_cell.length_b   1.000
_cell.length_c   1.000
_cell.angle_alpha   90.00
_cell.angle_beta   90.00
_cell.angle_gamma   90.00
#
_symmetry.space_group_name_H-M   'P 1'
#
loop_
_entity.id
_entity.type
_entity.pdbx_description
1 polymer ?
#
loop_
_entity_poly.entity_id
_entity_poly.type
_entity_poly.pdbx_seq_one_letter_code
_entity_poly.pdbx_strand_id
1 'polypeptide(L)'
;RHIIGLSGFSIYAPAALAVVLLRTGIVSGIVVFIALLFIAIIGKQLIRYLKLEYVPRTAMLLWFVAVGTFLMIAVSTVLPTHIFYTIDMLPLLLLMLLTEDFMGTQSELAWHIVVERSLQMMTLAVLGAFIIGMRIVQEFVLVNPEVVIAGIGLINFMVGKYLGLRLTEYLRFKPIIDAEE
;
A
#
# COMPACT_ATOMS: atom_id res chain seq x y z
N ARG A 1 -6.07 0.44 -11.15
CA ARG A 1 -7.13 -0.52 -11.59
C ARG A 1 -7.86 -0.11 -12.88
N HIS A 2 -8.41 1.11 -13.00
CA HIS A 2 -9.14 1.49 -14.24
C HIS A 2 -8.28 1.87 -15.45
N ILE A 3 -7.11 2.49 -15.25
CA ILE A 3 -6.34 3.01 -16.39
C ILE A 3 -5.11 2.14 -16.68
N ILE A 4 -4.26 1.84 -15.69
CA ILE A 4 -2.93 1.20 -15.92
C ILE A 4 -2.89 -0.29 -15.51
N GLY A 5 -3.99 -0.87 -15.00
CA GLY A 5 -4.00 -2.27 -14.54
C GLY A 5 -3.09 -2.58 -13.34
N LEU A 6 -2.28 -1.63 -12.85
CA LEU A 6 -1.54 -1.74 -11.59
C LEU A 6 -2.49 -1.97 -10.43
N SER A 7 -2.08 -2.89 -9.57
CA SER A 7 -2.99 -3.59 -8.70
C SER A 7 -2.39 -3.69 -7.30
N GLY A 8 -2.80 -2.77 -6.43
CA GLY A 8 -2.53 -2.87 -5.00
C GLY A 8 -3.53 -3.78 -4.29
N PHE A 9 -3.21 -4.13 -3.04
CA PHE A 9 -4.10 -4.83 -2.10
C PHE A 9 -5.39 -4.04 -1.87
N SER A 10 -5.30 -2.72 -1.71
CA SER A 10 -6.46 -1.82 -1.71
C SER A 10 -6.20 -0.51 -2.45
N ILE A 11 -7.25 0.29 -2.68
CA ILE A 11 -7.15 1.63 -3.29
C ILE A 11 -6.52 2.61 -2.30
N TYR A 12 -6.80 2.44 -1.01
CA TYR A 12 -6.30 3.29 0.08
C TYR A 12 -4.84 3.00 0.42
N ALA A 13 -4.44 1.73 0.39
CA ALA A 13 -3.16 1.32 0.96
C ALA A 13 -1.91 1.98 0.31
N PRO A 14 -1.80 2.11 -1.02
CA PRO A 14 -0.67 2.79 -1.65
C PRO A 14 -0.63 4.28 -1.30
N ALA A 15 -1.79 4.93 -1.15
CA ALA A 15 -1.90 6.34 -0.82
C ALA A 15 -1.51 6.60 0.64
N ALA A 16 -2.00 5.78 1.57
CA ALA A 16 -1.59 5.86 2.97
C ALA A 16 -0.08 5.56 3.13
N LEU A 17 0.45 4.56 2.41
CA LEU A 17 1.89 4.28 2.41
C LEU A 17 2.71 5.46 1.86
N ALA A 18 2.21 6.17 0.84
CA ALA A 18 2.86 7.38 0.31
C ALA A 18 2.95 8.49 1.38
N VAL A 19 1.87 8.71 2.14
CA VAL A 19 1.84 9.71 3.23
C VAL A 19 2.83 9.34 4.34
N VAL A 20 2.89 8.06 4.71
CA VAL A 20 3.88 7.54 5.67
C VAL A 20 5.30 7.80 5.16
N LEU A 21 5.60 7.42 3.91
CA LEU A 21 6.93 7.61 3.32
C LEU A 21 7.35 9.08 3.27
N LEU A 22 6.40 9.99 3.02
CA LEU A 22 6.66 11.43 3.02
C LEU A 22 7.01 11.95 4.42
N ARG A 23 6.37 11.43 5.48
CA ARG A 23 6.58 11.89 6.85
C ARG A 23 7.81 11.27 7.50
N THR A 24 7.96 9.96 7.39
CA THR A 24 9.04 9.23 8.05
C THR A 24 10.36 9.35 7.28
N GLY A 25 10.28 9.65 5.98
CA GLY A 25 11.37 9.54 5.03
C GLY A 25 11.24 8.26 4.18
N ILE A 26 11.69 8.34 2.93
CA ILE A 26 11.53 7.24 1.97
C ILE A 26 12.29 5.99 2.43
N VAL A 27 13.53 6.15 2.91
CA VAL A 27 14.39 5.01 3.29
C VAL A 27 13.85 4.31 4.55
N SER A 28 13.55 5.06 5.61
CA SER A 28 13.02 4.54 6.87
C SER A 28 11.64 3.91 6.68
N GLY A 29 10.74 4.55 5.95
CA GLY A 29 9.40 4.01 5.67
C GLY A 29 9.44 2.71 4.87
N ILE A 30 10.34 2.61 3.87
CA ILE A 30 10.55 1.36 3.11
C ILE A 30 11.05 0.25 4.03
N VAL A 31 12.06 0.52 4.86
CA VAL A 31 12.63 -0.47 5.79
C VAL A 31 11.55 -0.99 6.75
N VAL A 32 10.74 -0.09 7.30
CA VAL A 32 9.69 -0.46 8.25
C VAL A 32 8.60 -1.28 7.57
N PHE A 33 8.15 -0.86 6.39
CA PHE A 33 7.16 -1.60 5.62
C PHE A 33 7.65 -3.02 5.28
N ILE A 34 8.91 -3.16 4.86
CA ILE A 34 9.52 -4.48 4.58
C ILE A 34 9.56 -5.33 5.86
N ALA A 35 10.00 -4.77 6.98
CA ALA A 35 10.04 -5.48 8.26
C ALA A 35 8.64 -5.98 8.68
N LEU A 36 7.62 -5.15 8.52
CA LEU A 36 6.23 -5.51 8.79
C LEU A 36 5.73 -6.62 7.86
N LEU A 37 6.04 -6.55 6.56
CA LEU A 37 5.71 -7.63 5.61
C LEU A 37 6.34 -8.96 6.04
N PHE A 38 7.60 -8.95 6.48
CA PHE A 38 8.27 -10.15 6.98
C PHE A 38 7.58 -10.72 8.22
N ILE A 39 7.26 -9.90 9.22
CA ILE A 39 6.52 -10.31 10.42
C ILE A 39 5.19 -10.96 10.04
N ALA A 40 4.46 -10.34 9.12
CA ALA A 40 3.19 -10.83 8.60
C ALA A 40 3.32 -12.20 7.91
N ILE A 41 4.32 -12.37 7.05
CA ILE A 41 4.59 -13.63 6.35
C ILE A 41 4.93 -14.73 7.36
N ILE A 42 5.77 -14.44 8.34
CA ILE A 42 6.16 -15.38 9.40
C ILE A 42 4.93 -15.78 10.22
N GLY A 43 4.10 -14.82 10.63
CA GLY A 43 2.86 -15.07 11.36
C GLY A 43 1.91 -15.98 10.59
N LYS A 44 1.76 -15.74 9.28
CA LYS A 44 0.96 -16.60 8.40
C LYS A 44 1.48 -18.02 8.35
N GLN A 45 2.80 -18.19 8.17
CA GLN A 45 3.38 -19.52 8.11
C GLN A 45 3.21 -20.27 9.43
N LEU A 46 3.36 -19.58 10.56
CA LEU A 46 3.18 -20.16 11.90
C LEU A 46 1.72 -20.59 12.14
N ILE A 47 0.76 -19.73 11.82
CA ILE A 47 -0.66 -19.98 12.06
C ILE A 47 -1.24 -21.02 11.08
N ARG A 48 -0.64 -21.18 9.90
CA ARG A 48 -1.02 -22.24 8.95
C ARG A 48 -0.94 -23.65 9.56
N TYR A 49 -0.03 -23.88 10.50
CA TYR A 49 0.08 -25.16 11.20
C TYR A 49 -1.09 -25.46 12.14
N LEU A 50 -1.80 -24.44 12.62
CA LEU A 50 -2.82 -24.56 13.67
C LEU A 50 -4.20 -25.02 13.16
N LYS A 51 -4.39 -25.21 11.84
CA LYS A 51 -5.65 -25.69 11.21
C LYS A 51 -6.93 -25.05 11.75
N LEU A 52 -6.91 -23.73 11.99
CA LEU A 52 -8.04 -22.96 12.53
C LEU A 52 -9.10 -22.61 11.47
N GLU A 53 -10.35 -22.40 11.90
CA GLU A 53 -11.42 -21.78 11.10
C GLU A 53 -11.02 -20.36 10.65
N TYR A 54 -11.68 -19.85 9.59
CA TYR A 54 -11.32 -18.58 8.94
C TYR A 54 -11.34 -17.38 9.91
N VAL A 55 -12.38 -17.26 10.74
CA VAL A 55 -12.58 -16.11 11.63
C VAL A 55 -11.55 -16.08 12.79
N PRO A 56 -11.27 -17.18 13.50
CA PRO A 56 -10.20 -17.20 14.52
C PRO A 56 -8.80 -17.05 13.92
N ARG A 57 -8.59 -17.54 12.69
CA ARG A 57 -7.30 -17.46 12.01
C ARG A 57 -6.89 -16.02 11.74
N THR A 58 -7.80 -15.19 11.25
CA THR A 58 -7.51 -13.77 10.97
C THR A 58 -7.24 -13.00 12.26
N ALA A 59 -8.00 -13.26 13.33
CA ALA A 59 -7.76 -12.65 14.64
C ALA A 59 -6.38 -13.01 15.23
N MET A 60 -5.96 -14.29 15.16
CA MET A 60 -4.62 -14.69 15.61
C MET A 60 -3.51 -14.06 14.77
N LEU A 61 -3.73 -13.88 13.46
CA LEU A 61 -2.76 -13.22 12.58
C LEU A 61 -2.58 -11.76 12.97
N LEU A 62 -3.67 -11.04 13.22
CA LEU A 62 -3.64 -9.66 13.69
C LEU A 62 -2.93 -9.54 15.02
N TRP A 63 -3.21 -10.45 15.96
CA TRP A 63 -2.51 -10.50 17.24
C TRP A 63 -1.00 -10.70 17.07
N PHE A 64 -0.59 -11.63 16.20
CA PHE A 64 0.83 -11.90 15.94
C PHE A 64 1.55 -10.69 15.33
N VAL A 65 0.91 -10.02 14.37
CA VAL A 65 1.45 -8.80 13.76
C VAL A 65 1.56 -7.68 14.81
N ALA A 66 0.54 -7.48 15.64
CA ALA A 66 0.57 -6.49 16.71
C ALA A 66 1.75 -6.74 17.67
N VAL A 67 1.94 -7.98 18.11
CA VAL A 67 3.10 -8.37 18.95
C VAL A 67 4.43 -8.12 18.22
N GLY A 68 4.51 -8.47 16.93
CA GLY A 68 5.71 -8.21 16.13
C GLY A 68 6.02 -6.72 15.97
N THR A 69 5.01 -5.88 15.76
CA THR A 69 5.18 -4.42 15.70
C THR A 69 5.65 -3.85 17.05
N PHE A 70 5.11 -4.36 18.15
CA PHE A 70 5.53 -3.97 19.50
C PHE A 70 7.00 -4.33 19.76
N LEU A 71 7.40 -5.56 19.42
CA LEU A 71 8.80 -5.99 19.53
C LEU A 71 9.72 -5.15 18.65
N MET A 72 9.29 -4.81 17.43
CA MET A 72 10.06 -3.96 16.53
C MET A 72 10.32 -2.58 17.13
N ILE A 73 9.32 -1.96 17.76
CA ILE A 73 9.47 -0.69 18.48
C ILE A 73 10.40 -0.86 19.71
N ALA A 74 10.22 -1.93 20.49
CA ALA A 74 11.07 -2.19 21.65
C ALA A 74 12.54 -2.35 21.25
N VAL A 75 12.84 -3.11 20.20
CA VAL A 75 14.19 -3.31 19.67
C VAL A 75 14.77 -2.00 19.11
N SER A 76 13.92 -1.17 18.49
CA SER A 76 14.31 0.16 18.02
C SER A 76 14.85 1.07 19.12
N THR A 77 14.40 0.93 20.37
CA THR A 77 14.90 1.78 21.48
C THR A 77 16.30 1.37 21.95
N VAL A 78 16.72 0.14 21.67
CA VAL A 78 18.02 -0.42 22.10
C VAL A 78 19.08 -0.25 21.03
N LEU A 79 18.68 -0.29 19.75
CA LEU A 79 19.58 -0.03 18.64
C LEU A 79 19.82 1.50 18.52
N PRO A 80 21.08 1.98 18.53
CA PRO A 80 21.40 3.41 18.36
C PRO A 80 21.15 3.92 16.93
N THR A 81 20.41 3.18 16.11
CA THR A 81 20.10 3.56 14.73
C THR A 81 18.95 4.57 14.72
N HIS A 82 19.26 5.81 14.32
CA HIS A 82 18.29 6.90 14.14
C HIS A 82 17.14 6.60 13.15
N ILE A 83 17.17 5.45 12.47
CA ILE A 83 16.21 5.02 11.44
C ILE A 83 14.80 4.85 12.04
N PHE A 84 14.72 4.48 13.32
CA PHE A 84 13.45 4.18 13.99
C PHE A 84 13.04 5.22 15.05
N TYR A 85 13.95 6.11 15.44
CA TYR A 85 13.75 7.04 16.57
C TYR A 85 12.88 8.27 16.21
N THR A 86 12.59 8.48 14.92
CA THR A 86 11.81 9.63 14.41
C THR A 86 10.46 9.23 13.82
N ILE A 87 9.98 8.01 14.10
CA ILE A 87 8.66 7.59 13.61
C ILE A 87 7.60 8.16 14.53
N ASP A 88 6.91 9.20 14.06
CA ASP A 88 5.72 9.72 14.72
C ASP A 88 4.63 8.63 14.86
N MET A 89 3.78 8.76 15.87
CA MET A 89 2.69 7.81 16.14
C MET A 89 1.76 7.62 14.92
N LEU A 90 1.55 8.68 14.12
CA LEU A 90 0.65 8.68 12.97
C LEU A 90 1.15 7.75 11.83
N PRO A 91 2.39 7.90 11.30
CA PRO A 91 2.95 6.96 10.35
C PRO A 91 2.93 5.50 10.82
N LEU A 92 3.18 5.28 12.12
CA LEU A 92 3.21 3.95 12.72
C LEU A 92 1.81 3.31 12.72
N LEU A 93 0.79 4.07 13.12
CA LEU A 93 -0.61 3.61 13.09
C LEU A 93 -1.08 3.32 11.66
N LEU A 94 -0.73 4.19 10.69
CA LEU A 94 -1.04 3.96 9.28
C LEU A 94 -0.37 2.68 8.76
N LEU A 95 0.90 2.44 9.09
CA LEU A 95 1.59 1.20 8.72
C LEU A 95 0.96 -0.05 9.35
N MET A 96 0.50 0.04 10.59
CA MET A 96 -0.24 -1.05 11.24
C MET A 96 -1.55 -1.34 10.50
N LEU A 97 -2.34 -0.31 10.21
CA LEU A 97 -3.61 -0.44 9.50
C LEU A 97 -3.42 -0.99 8.07
N LEU A 98 -2.36 -0.57 7.40
CA LEU A 98 -1.94 -1.11 6.10
C LEU A 98 -1.63 -2.61 6.19
N THR A 99 -0.99 -3.03 7.28
CA THR A 99 -0.65 -4.43 7.49
C THR A 99 -1.91 -5.25 7.77
N GLU A 100 -2.89 -4.72 8.50
CA GLU A 100 -4.20 -5.37 8.71
C GLU A 100 -4.97 -5.57 7.38
N ASP A 101 -5.07 -4.52 6.56
CA ASP A 101 -5.72 -4.58 5.24
C ASP A 101 -4.98 -5.54 4.28
N PHE A 102 -3.66 -5.53 4.34
CA PHE A 102 -2.80 -6.49 3.65
C PHE A 102 -3.08 -7.93 4.15
N MET A 103 -3.22 -8.18 5.45
CA MET A 103 -3.53 -9.50 5.99
C MET A 103 -4.90 -10.04 5.55
N GLY A 104 -5.92 -9.19 5.55
CA GLY A 104 -7.26 -9.56 5.08
C GLY A 104 -7.24 -10.04 3.62
N THR A 105 -6.59 -9.27 2.75
CA THR A 105 -6.52 -9.55 1.30
C THR A 105 -5.51 -10.62 0.91
N GLN A 106 -4.46 -10.83 1.70
CA GLN A 106 -3.44 -11.87 1.47
C GLN A 106 -3.91 -13.28 1.85
N SER A 107 -5.02 -13.39 2.60
CA SER A 107 -5.58 -14.68 3.02
C SER A 107 -5.99 -15.59 1.85
N GLU A 108 -6.28 -14.99 0.69
CA GLU A 108 -6.78 -15.69 -0.51
C GLU A 108 -5.74 -15.88 -1.62
N LEU A 109 -4.55 -15.27 -1.52
CA LEU A 109 -3.58 -15.20 -2.61
C LEU A 109 -2.32 -16.05 -2.39
N ALA A 110 -1.78 -16.61 -3.48
CA ALA A 110 -0.53 -17.36 -3.49
C ALA A 110 0.69 -16.46 -3.25
N TRP A 111 1.76 -17.00 -2.65
CA TRP A 111 3.00 -16.28 -2.27
C TRP A 111 3.56 -15.37 -3.38
N HIS A 112 3.67 -15.87 -4.61
CA HIS A 112 4.25 -15.12 -5.72
C HIS A 112 3.43 -13.87 -6.06
N ILE A 113 2.09 -13.99 -6.02
CA ILE A 113 1.16 -12.88 -6.27
C ILE A 113 1.33 -11.83 -5.18
N VAL A 114 1.50 -12.24 -3.92
CA VAL A 114 1.68 -11.33 -2.80
C VAL A 114 2.93 -10.46 -2.98
N VAL A 115 4.06 -11.07 -3.34
CA VAL A 115 5.32 -10.34 -3.52
C VAL A 115 5.19 -9.35 -4.68
N GLU A 116 4.64 -9.78 -5.82
CA GLU A 116 4.42 -8.91 -6.97
C GLU A 116 3.51 -7.72 -6.63
N ARG A 117 2.41 -7.98 -5.93
CA ARG A 117 1.46 -6.94 -5.48
C ARG A 117 2.07 -5.97 -4.49
N SER A 118 2.87 -6.48 -3.54
CA SER A 118 3.60 -5.64 -2.58
C SER A 118 4.58 -4.72 -3.28
N LEU A 119 5.27 -5.23 -4.30
CA LEU A 119 6.22 -4.45 -5.10
C LEU A 119 5.51 -3.36 -5.90
N GLN A 120 4.39 -3.68 -6.56
CA GLN A 120 3.54 -2.70 -7.26
C GLN A 120 3.04 -1.59 -6.32
N MET A 121 2.67 -1.94 -5.10
CA MET A 121 2.24 -0.96 -4.09
C MET A 121 3.38 -0.07 -3.61
N MET A 122 4.55 -0.66 -3.37
CA MET A 122 5.73 0.12 -3.00
C MET A 122 6.09 1.11 -4.11
N THR A 123 6.07 0.68 -5.37
CA THR A 123 6.37 1.59 -6.50
C THR A 123 5.35 2.72 -6.57
N LEU A 124 4.06 2.40 -6.44
CA LEU A 124 3.00 3.41 -6.47
C LEU A 124 3.09 4.38 -5.28
N ALA A 125 3.44 3.89 -4.09
CA ALA A 125 3.60 4.69 -2.89
C ALA A 125 4.81 5.62 -2.98
N VAL A 126 5.94 5.16 -3.52
CA VAL A 126 7.14 5.98 -3.75
C VAL A 126 6.85 7.08 -4.78
N LEU A 127 6.19 6.74 -5.90
CA LEU A 127 5.77 7.73 -6.89
C LEU A 127 4.78 8.75 -6.29
N GLY A 128 3.81 8.28 -5.51
CA GLY A 128 2.87 9.13 -4.80
C GLY A 128 3.56 10.07 -3.81
N ALA A 129 4.53 9.57 -3.05
CA ALA A 129 5.31 10.38 -2.10
C ALA A 129 6.11 11.46 -2.82
N PHE A 130 6.68 11.16 -3.99
CA PHE A 130 7.38 12.15 -4.80
C PHE A 130 6.43 13.25 -5.32
N ILE A 131 5.24 12.88 -5.81
CA ILE A 131 4.23 13.82 -6.28
C ILE A 131 3.74 14.72 -5.14
N ILE A 132 3.41 14.16 -3.97
CA ILE A 132 2.95 14.93 -2.81
C ILE A 132 4.09 15.79 -2.24
N GLY A 133 5.33 15.33 -2.32
CA GLY A 133 6.51 16.07 -1.87
C GLY A 133 6.88 17.26 -2.76
N MET A 134 6.33 17.35 -3.99
CA MET A 134 6.60 18.49 -4.87
C MET A 134 5.97 19.77 -4.31
N ARG A 135 6.82 20.77 -4.06
CA ARG A 135 6.41 22.09 -3.54
C ARG A 135 5.37 22.79 -4.43
N ILE A 136 5.48 22.64 -5.74
CA ILE A 136 4.51 23.15 -6.73
C ILE A 136 3.10 22.59 -6.45
N VAL A 137 3.01 21.29 -6.16
CA VAL A 137 1.73 20.63 -5.89
C VAL A 137 1.17 21.09 -4.54
N GLN A 138 2.02 21.19 -3.52
CA GLN A 138 1.61 21.66 -2.20
C GLN A 138 1.09 23.10 -2.24
N GLU A 139 1.85 24.01 -2.85
CA GLU A 139 1.46 25.43 -2.98
C GLU A 139 0.17 25.57 -3.80
N PHE A 140 0.03 24.82 -4.90
CA PHE A 140 -1.20 24.87 -5.70
C PHE A 140 -2.45 24.43 -4.92
N VAL A 141 -2.33 23.35 -4.13
CA VAL A 141 -3.44 22.83 -3.31
C VAL A 141 -3.80 23.79 -2.17
N LEU A 142 -2.80 24.41 -1.54
CA LEU A 142 -2.99 25.39 -0.46
C LEU A 142 -3.61 26.70 -0.96
N VAL A 143 -3.24 27.16 -2.14
CA VAL A 143 -3.74 28.43 -2.71
C VAL A 143 -5.13 28.28 -3.31
N ASN A 144 -5.45 27.14 -3.94
CA ASN A 144 -6.73 26.93 -4.63
C ASN A 144 -7.47 25.64 -4.20
N PRO A 145 -7.91 25.52 -2.95
CA PRO A 145 -8.59 24.32 -2.46
C PRO A 145 -9.90 24.03 -3.21
N GLU A 146 -10.66 25.07 -3.58
CA GLU A 146 -11.94 24.91 -4.31
C GLU A 146 -11.75 24.30 -5.69
N VAL A 147 -10.74 24.76 -6.43
CA VAL A 147 -10.40 24.24 -7.77
C VAL A 147 -9.95 22.79 -7.69
N VAL A 148 -9.20 22.43 -6.64
CA VAL A 148 -8.75 21.05 -6.42
C VAL A 148 -9.92 20.13 -6.10
N ILE A 149 -10.84 20.54 -5.20
CA ILE A 149 -12.02 19.74 -4.87
C ILE A 149 -12.91 19.54 -6.10
N ALA A 150 -13.21 20.63 -6.83
CA ALA A 150 -14.01 20.56 -8.05
C ALA A 150 -13.32 19.72 -9.14
N GLY A 151 -12.01 19.89 -9.32
CA GLY A 151 -11.21 19.16 -10.30
C GLY A 151 -11.14 17.67 -10.01
N ILE A 152 -10.86 17.27 -8.76
CA ILE A 152 -10.86 15.85 -8.34
C ILE A 152 -12.25 15.25 -8.49
N GLY A 153 -13.31 15.99 -8.13
CA GLY A 153 -14.70 15.56 -8.32
C GLY A 153 -15.04 15.30 -9.78
N LEU A 154 -14.66 16.24 -10.66
CA LEU A 154 -14.91 16.13 -12.11
C LEU A 154 -14.11 14.98 -12.73
N ILE A 155 -12.83 14.82 -12.36
CA ILE A 155 -11.99 13.70 -12.82
C ILE A 155 -12.58 12.37 -12.34
N ASN A 156 -12.98 12.24 -11.07
CA ASN A 156 -13.61 11.02 -10.58
C ASN A 156 -14.93 10.73 -11.28
N PHE A 157 -15.74 11.75 -11.56
CA PHE A 157 -16.97 11.59 -12.32
C PHE A 157 -16.71 11.11 -13.76
N MET A 158 -15.72 11.69 -14.43
CA MET A 158 -15.30 11.23 -15.76
C MET A 158 -14.80 9.79 -15.72
N VAL A 159 -13.90 9.46 -14.78
CA VAL A 159 -13.35 8.10 -14.61
C VAL A 159 -14.45 7.10 -14.25
N GLY A 160 -15.45 7.48 -13.46
CA GLY A 160 -16.61 6.63 -13.14
C GLY A 160 -17.53 6.38 -14.33
N LYS A 161 -17.55 7.29 -15.30
CA LYS A 161 -18.28 7.13 -16.57
C LYS A 161 -17.45 6.40 -17.65
N TYR A 162 -16.14 6.24 -17.44
CA TYR A 162 -15.26 5.51 -18.36
C TYR A 162 -15.52 4.00 -18.28
N LEU A 163 -16.40 3.52 -19.15
CA LEU A 163 -16.61 2.09 -19.48
C LEU A 163 -15.59 1.55 -20.51
N GLY A 164 -14.60 2.35 -20.91
CA GLY A 164 -13.60 1.98 -21.91
C GLY A 164 -12.62 0.89 -21.43
N LEU A 165 -12.07 0.14 -22.39
CA LEU A 165 -11.05 -0.89 -22.18
C LEU A 165 -9.85 -0.32 -21.41
N ARG A 166 -9.33 -1.07 -20.43
CA ARG A 166 -8.13 -0.68 -19.66
C ARG A 166 -6.91 -0.61 -20.61
N LEU A 167 -5.91 0.25 -20.38
CA LEU A 167 -4.71 0.27 -21.26
C LEU A 167 -4.04 -1.11 -21.35
N THR A 168 -4.10 -1.88 -20.28
CA THR A 168 -3.58 -3.26 -20.24
C THR A 168 -4.39 -4.23 -21.11
N GLU A 169 -5.69 -3.97 -21.29
CA GLU A 169 -6.54 -4.74 -22.20
C GLU A 169 -6.27 -4.33 -23.64
N TYR A 170 -6.10 -3.03 -23.91
CA TYR A 170 -5.70 -2.54 -25.24
C TYR A 170 -4.40 -3.21 -25.73
N LEU A 171 -3.36 -3.28 -24.88
CA LEU A 171 -2.10 -3.93 -25.21
C LEU A 171 -2.23 -5.46 -25.37
N ARG A 172 -3.16 -6.10 -24.64
CA ARG A 172 -3.39 -7.55 -24.70
C ARG A 172 -4.24 -7.99 -25.90
N PHE A 173 -5.19 -7.16 -26.33
CA PHE A 173 -6.08 -7.43 -27.46
C PHE A 173 -5.60 -6.83 -28.79
N LYS A 174 -4.51 -6.06 -28.78
CA LYS A 174 -3.85 -5.55 -29.98
C LYS A 174 -3.68 -6.60 -31.10
N PRO A 175 -3.17 -7.83 -30.86
CA PRO A 175 -2.94 -8.79 -31.94
C PRO A 175 -4.22 -9.42 -32.54
N ILE A 176 -5.40 -9.22 -31.94
CA ILE A 176 -6.68 -9.73 -32.46
C ILE A 176 -7.36 -8.68 -33.35
N ILE A 177 -7.14 -7.40 -33.05
CA ILE A 177 -7.70 -6.27 -33.82
C ILE A 177 -6.93 -6.09 -35.14
N ASP A 178 -5.61 -6.29 -35.12
CA ASP A 178 -4.76 -6.24 -36.33
C ASP A 178 -4.96 -7.47 -37.25
N ALA A 179 -5.80 -8.45 -36.89
CA ALA A 179 -6.08 -9.65 -37.69
C ALA A 179 -7.41 -9.59 -38.46
N GLU A 180 -8.20 -8.54 -38.27
CA GLU A 180 -9.46 -8.27 -38.99
C GLU A 180 -9.35 -7.14 -40.04
N GLU A 181 -8.18 -6.51 -40.20
CA GLU A 181 -7.80 -5.68 -41.36
C GLU A 181 -6.93 -6.45 -42.36
#